data_AF-A0A6J1P348-F1
#
_entry.id   AF-A0A6J1P348-F1
#
_cell.length_a   1.000
_cell.length_b   1.000
_cell.length_c   1.000
_cell.angle_alpha   90.00
_cell.angle_beta   90.00
_cell.angle_gamma   90.00
#
_symmetry.space_group_name_H-M   'P 1'
#
loop_
_entity.id
_entity.type
_entity.pdbx_description
1 polymer ?
#
loop_
_entity_poly.entity_id
_entity_poly.type
_entity_poly.pdbx_seq_one_letter_code
_entity_poly.pdbx_strand_id
1 'polypeptide(L)'
;MWLSIIIYLCSFSDGRLKMSVPTVTIDEISKGIQDYSSNESINNVLEGILNDFMDLQYGKETPYTTGKQVIPSGATIEDVKSGIEGDLEKKFKDIFVTISEVYESGDLTPRSKNDGSWDPKYKPVLVFLTPNK
;
A
#
# COMPACT_ATOMS: atom_id res chain seq x y z
N MET A 1 -56.09 1.01 2.66
CA MET A 1 -55.40 1.54 1.45
C MET A 1 -54.12 2.19 1.94
N TRP A 2 -52.98 1.52 1.76
CA TRP A 2 -51.84 2.00 0.94
C TRP A 2 -51.21 3.29 1.52
N LEU A 3 -49.95 3.37 1.95
CA LEU A 3 -48.74 2.68 1.55
C LEU A 3 -47.71 2.72 2.69
N SER A 4 -47.07 1.58 2.94
CA SER A 4 -45.66 1.53 3.34
C SER A 4 -44.80 2.10 2.21
N ILE A 5 -43.73 2.82 2.53
CA ILE A 5 -42.40 2.68 1.90
C ILE A 5 -41.41 3.47 2.76
N ILE A 6 -40.53 2.71 3.42
CA ILE A 6 -39.32 3.14 4.10
C ILE A 6 -38.32 3.47 2.99
N ILE A 7 -37.92 4.73 2.87
CA ILE A 7 -36.85 5.12 1.94
C ILE A 7 -35.53 5.15 2.71
N TYR A 8 -34.70 4.22 2.27
CA TYR A 8 -33.27 4.01 2.47
C TYR A 8 -32.44 5.19 2.99
N LEU A 9 -31.65 4.86 4.01
CA LEU A 9 -30.38 5.47 4.39
C LEU A 9 -29.52 5.80 3.14
N CYS A 10 -29.48 7.07 2.76
CA CYS A 10 -28.32 7.62 2.07
C CYS A 10 -27.27 8.01 3.11
N SER A 11 -26.61 7.00 3.69
CA SER A 11 -25.31 7.22 4.32
C SER A 11 -24.27 7.25 3.20
N PHE A 12 -24.19 8.38 2.50
CA PHE A 12 -23.09 8.67 1.59
C PHE A 12 -21.90 9.05 2.47
N SER A 13 -21.21 8.02 2.96
CA SER A 13 -19.99 8.16 3.74
C SER A 13 -18.91 8.74 2.82
N ASP A 14 -18.65 10.02 3.05
CA ASP A 14 -17.32 10.64 3.07
C ASP A 14 -16.42 10.33 1.86
N GLY A 15 -16.43 11.25 0.89
CA GLY A 15 -15.43 11.34 -0.16
C GLY A 15 -14.04 11.55 0.45
N ARG A 16 -13.33 10.44 0.64
CA ARG A 16 -11.90 10.39 0.92
C ARG A 16 -11.13 11.24 -0.09
N LEU A 17 -10.59 12.36 0.34
CA LEU A 17 -9.25 12.78 -0.05
C LEU A 17 -8.41 12.93 1.20
N LYS A 18 -8.27 11.80 1.92
CA LYS A 18 -7.18 11.61 2.85
C LYS A 18 -5.93 11.43 1.98
N MET A 19 -5.31 12.53 1.55
CA MET A 19 -4.02 12.60 0.83
C MET A 19 -2.84 12.13 1.70
N SER A 20 -3.08 11.18 2.61
CA SER A 20 -2.06 10.51 3.38
C SER A 20 -1.92 9.14 2.77
N VAL A 21 -0.80 8.91 2.08
CA VAL A 21 -0.35 7.54 1.78
C VAL A 21 -0.46 6.73 3.08
N PRO A 22 -1.09 5.55 3.07
CA PRO A 22 -1.15 4.73 4.28
C PRO A 22 0.27 4.37 4.72
N THR A 23 0.51 4.36 6.03
CA THR A 23 1.82 4.08 6.61
C THR A 23 1.70 3.00 7.67
N VAL A 24 2.67 2.09 7.70
CA VAL A 24 2.85 1.04 8.70
C VAL A 24 4.29 1.03 9.18
N THR A 25 4.53 0.54 10.39
CA THR A 25 5.90 0.43 10.90
C THR A 25 6.57 -0.87 10.46
N ILE A 26 7.91 -0.92 10.57
CA ILE A 26 8.70 -2.13 10.28
C ILE A 26 8.21 -3.32 11.12
N ASP A 27 7.89 -3.10 12.40
CA ASP A 27 7.38 -4.16 13.27
C ASP A 27 6.00 -4.66 12.84
N GLU A 28 5.12 -3.76 12.38
CA GLU A 28 3.79 -4.15 11.90
C GLU A 28 3.90 -4.98 10.62
N ILE A 29 4.75 -4.59 9.67
CA ILE A 29 4.97 -5.39 8.45
C ILE A 29 5.60 -6.74 8.78
N SER A 30 6.55 -6.78 9.71
CA SER A 30 7.22 -8.02 10.10
C SER A 30 6.23 -9.00 10.75
N LYS A 31 5.29 -8.48 11.56
CA LYS A 31 4.17 -9.27 12.09
C LYS A 31 3.22 -9.72 11.00
N GLY A 32 2.85 -8.82 10.07
CA GLY A 32 1.99 -9.16 8.92
C GLY A 32 2.57 -10.30 8.08
N ILE A 33 3.87 -10.28 7.79
CA ILE A 33 4.57 -11.36 7.06
C ILE A 33 4.43 -12.70 7.81
N GLN A 34 4.54 -12.69 9.15
CA GLN A 34 4.39 -13.90 9.96
C GLN A 34 2.93 -14.39 10.00
N ASP A 35 1.99 -13.48 10.23
CA ASP A 35 0.56 -13.77 10.37
C ASP A 35 -0.05 -14.27 9.06
N TYR A 36 0.41 -13.72 7.92
CA TYR A 36 -0.03 -14.10 6.58
C TYR A 36 0.93 -15.06 5.86
N SER A 37 1.84 -15.71 6.58
CA SER A 37 2.80 -16.68 6.03
C SER A 37 2.15 -17.85 5.26
N SER A 38 0.87 -18.13 5.51
CA SER A 38 0.09 -19.15 4.79
C SER A 38 -0.52 -18.66 3.47
N ASN A 39 -0.51 -17.34 3.21
CA ASN A 39 -1.04 -16.73 1.99
C ASN A 39 0.09 -16.10 1.17
N GLU A 40 0.57 -16.85 0.17
CA GLU A 40 1.72 -16.50 -0.65
C GLU A 40 1.57 -15.13 -1.33
N SER A 41 0.39 -14.81 -1.87
CA SER A 41 0.15 -13.52 -2.53
C SER A 41 0.27 -12.33 -1.58
N ILE A 42 -0.32 -12.43 -0.39
CA ILE A 42 -0.20 -11.36 0.63
C ILE A 42 1.25 -11.25 1.08
N ASN A 43 1.91 -12.39 1.31
CA ASN A 43 3.29 -12.41 1.77
C ASN A 43 4.25 -11.80 0.74
N ASN A 44 4.13 -12.13 -0.55
CA ASN A 44 4.95 -11.57 -1.62
C ASN A 44 4.85 -10.04 -1.67
N VAL A 45 3.65 -9.49 -1.49
CA VAL A 45 3.44 -8.03 -1.46
C VAL A 45 4.09 -7.41 -0.22
N LEU A 46 3.88 -7.99 0.97
CA LEU A 46 4.44 -7.45 2.22
C LEU A 46 5.97 -7.55 2.27
N GLU A 47 6.53 -8.67 1.85
CA GLU A 47 7.98 -8.86 1.72
C GLU A 47 8.56 -7.90 0.68
N GLY A 48 7.89 -7.71 -0.45
CA GLY A 48 8.30 -6.74 -1.46
C GLY A 48 8.35 -5.32 -0.92
N ILE A 49 7.32 -4.88 -0.18
CA ILE A 49 7.29 -3.55 0.46
C ILE A 49 8.47 -3.39 1.42
N LEU A 50 8.76 -4.42 2.23
CA LEU A 50 9.89 -4.41 3.13
C LEU A 50 11.22 -4.31 2.37
N ASN A 51 11.41 -5.13 1.36
CA ASN A 51 12.63 -5.14 0.55
C ASN A 51 12.86 -3.81 -0.15
N ASP A 52 11.82 -3.21 -0.74
CA ASP A 52 11.92 -1.91 -1.40
C ASP A 52 12.26 -0.79 -0.43
N PHE A 53 11.70 -0.83 0.78
CA PHE A 53 12.07 0.09 1.83
C PHE A 53 13.53 -0.10 2.25
N MET A 54 14.01 -1.35 2.42
CA MET A 54 15.41 -1.61 2.73
C MET A 54 16.34 -1.14 1.60
N ASP A 55 15.98 -1.34 0.34
CA ASP A 55 16.74 -0.85 -0.81
C ASP A 55 16.82 0.68 -0.83
N LEU A 56 15.72 1.36 -0.45
CA LEU A 56 15.69 2.80 -0.27
C LEU A 56 16.64 3.25 0.86
N GLN A 57 16.62 2.55 2.00
CA GLN A 57 17.48 2.84 3.16
C GLN A 57 18.96 2.60 2.87
N TYR A 58 19.29 1.53 2.14
CA TYR A 58 20.67 1.21 1.76
C TYR A 58 21.15 1.99 0.53
N GLY A 59 20.31 2.84 -0.05
CA GLY A 59 20.68 3.63 -1.20
C GLY A 59 20.97 2.80 -2.46
N LYS A 60 20.12 1.81 -2.73
CA LYS A 60 20.12 1.07 -3.99
C LYS A 60 19.14 1.70 -4.99
N GLU A 61 19.59 1.80 -6.22
CA GLU A 61 18.77 2.25 -7.35
C GLU A 61 18.02 1.07 -7.95
N THR A 62 16.71 1.02 -7.70
CA THR A 62 15.78 0.02 -8.24
C THR A 62 14.67 0.73 -9.00
N PRO A 63 13.90 0.02 -9.85
CA PRO A 63 12.72 0.59 -10.49
C PRO A 63 11.75 1.23 -9.48
N TYR A 64 11.62 0.65 -8.28
CA TYR A 64 10.81 1.20 -7.20
C TYR A 64 11.41 2.50 -6.65
N THR A 65 12.67 2.50 -6.20
CA THR A 65 13.29 3.67 -5.54
C THR A 65 13.47 4.86 -6.49
N THR A 66 13.51 4.60 -7.79
CA THR A 66 13.59 5.62 -8.84
C THR A 66 12.23 6.08 -9.39
N GLY A 67 11.12 5.54 -8.87
CA GLY A 67 9.77 5.95 -9.27
C GLY A 67 9.32 5.43 -10.63
N LYS A 68 9.97 4.40 -11.16
CA LYS A 68 9.60 3.74 -12.43
C LYS A 68 8.57 2.63 -12.24
N GLN A 69 8.37 2.19 -11.00
CA GLN A 69 7.50 1.10 -10.62
C GLN A 69 6.81 1.43 -9.29
N VAL A 70 5.55 0.99 -9.16
CA VAL A 70 4.76 1.11 -7.91
C VAL A 70 4.49 -0.24 -7.25
N ILE A 71 4.44 -1.32 -8.05
CA ILE A 71 4.28 -2.67 -7.53
C ILE A 71 5.55 -3.04 -6.75
N PRO A 72 5.45 -3.58 -5.54
CA PRO A 72 6.62 -3.95 -4.77
C PRO A 72 7.47 -5.03 -5.45
N SER A 73 8.76 -5.04 -5.15
CA SER A 73 9.71 -6.01 -5.71
C SER A 73 9.31 -7.45 -5.33
N GLY A 74 9.20 -8.33 -6.33
CA GLY A 74 8.82 -9.74 -6.11
C GLY A 74 7.31 -9.99 -6.04
N ALA A 75 6.48 -8.96 -6.14
CA ALA A 75 5.02 -9.09 -6.22
C ALA A 75 4.50 -8.81 -7.63
N THR A 76 3.29 -9.32 -7.91
CA THR A 76 2.54 -9.02 -9.14
C THR A 76 1.28 -8.19 -8.84
N ILE A 77 0.66 -7.62 -9.87
CA ILE A 77 -0.62 -6.91 -9.67
C ILE A 77 -1.73 -7.89 -9.27
N GLU A 78 -1.64 -9.14 -9.74
CA GLU A 78 -2.51 -10.23 -9.36
C GLU A 78 -2.41 -10.52 -7.86
N ASP A 79 -1.18 -10.59 -7.31
CA ASP A 79 -0.97 -10.78 -5.87
C ASP A 79 -1.60 -9.66 -5.03
N VAL A 80 -1.46 -8.42 -5.50
CA VAL A 80 -2.09 -7.26 -4.86
C VAL A 80 -3.61 -7.38 -4.89
N LYS A 81 -4.20 -7.71 -6.04
CA LYS A 81 -5.65 -7.85 -6.19
C LYS A 81 -6.21 -9.00 -5.37
N SER A 82 -5.57 -10.16 -5.40
CA SER A 82 -5.93 -11.32 -4.57
C SER A 82 -5.82 -11.00 -3.07
N GLY A 83 -4.80 -10.23 -2.66
CA GLY A 83 -4.67 -9.77 -1.28
C GLY A 83 -5.78 -8.82 -0.83
N ILE A 84 -6.33 -7.99 -1.72
CA ILE A 84 -7.48 -7.11 -1.43
C ILE A 84 -8.74 -7.93 -1.19
N GLU A 85 -8.96 -9.00 -1.96
CA GLU A 85 -10.12 -9.89 -1.84
C GLU A 85 -10.03 -10.83 -0.62
N GLY A 86 -8.82 -11.07 -0.11
CA GLY A 86 -8.56 -11.89 1.07
C GLY A 86 -8.99 -11.27 2.41
N ASP A 87 -8.87 -12.07 3.47
CA ASP A 87 -9.04 -11.64 4.86
C ASP A 87 -7.73 -11.01 5.35
N LEU A 88 -7.70 -9.67 5.31
CA LEU A 88 -6.51 -8.86 5.57
C LEU A 88 -6.89 -7.70 6.49
N GLU A 89 -6.02 -7.36 7.45
CA GLU A 89 -6.25 -6.19 8.29
C GLU A 89 -6.46 -4.94 7.43
N LYS A 90 -7.40 -4.09 7.86
CA LYS A 90 -7.78 -2.87 7.12
C LYS A 90 -6.59 -2.02 6.68
N LYS A 91 -5.56 -1.89 7.53
CA LYS A 91 -4.36 -1.10 7.24
C LYS A 91 -3.59 -1.63 6.02
N PHE A 92 -3.42 -2.94 5.92
CA PHE A 92 -2.72 -3.58 4.80
C PHE A 92 -3.61 -3.59 3.57
N LYS A 93 -4.93 -3.81 3.75
CA LYS A 93 -5.89 -3.69 2.65
C LYS A 93 -5.89 -2.29 2.04
N ASP A 94 -5.85 -1.24 2.85
CA ASP A 94 -5.73 0.15 2.37
C ASP A 94 -4.41 0.38 1.59
N ILE A 95 -3.29 -0.25 2.01
CA ILE A 95 -2.02 -0.23 1.24
C ILE A 95 -2.20 -0.90 -0.11
N PHE A 96 -2.77 -2.12 -0.15
CA PHE A 96 -2.90 -2.90 -1.38
C PHE A 96 -3.85 -2.19 -2.36
N VAL A 97 -4.95 -1.62 -1.87
CA VAL A 97 -5.85 -0.77 -2.65
C VAL A 97 -5.10 0.43 -3.21
N THR A 98 -4.27 1.11 -2.41
CA THR A 98 -3.49 2.26 -2.89
C THR A 98 -2.51 1.85 -3.99
N ILE A 99 -1.82 0.71 -3.85
CA ILE A 99 -0.94 0.17 -4.89
C ILE A 99 -1.74 -0.09 -6.18
N SER A 100 -2.89 -0.75 -6.08
CA SER A 100 -3.75 -1.06 -7.22
C SER A 100 -4.25 0.21 -7.92
N GLU A 101 -4.75 1.19 -7.16
CA GLU A 101 -5.25 2.46 -7.71
C GLU A 101 -4.15 3.24 -8.43
N VAL A 102 -2.95 3.31 -7.84
CA VAL A 102 -1.82 4.01 -8.46
C VAL A 102 -1.36 3.29 -9.71
N TYR A 103 -1.25 1.96 -9.66
CA TYR A 103 -0.89 1.14 -10.82
C TYR A 103 -1.89 1.32 -11.97
N GLU A 104 -3.19 1.22 -11.71
CA GLU A 104 -4.25 1.38 -12.71
C GLU A 104 -4.32 2.80 -13.27
N SER A 105 -4.01 3.81 -12.45
CA SER A 105 -3.96 5.20 -12.91
C SER A 105 -2.77 5.50 -13.83
N GLY A 106 -1.69 4.71 -13.75
CA GLY A 106 -0.43 4.97 -14.45
C GLY A 106 0.33 6.22 -13.96
N ASP A 107 -0.15 6.87 -12.90
CA ASP A 107 0.47 8.06 -12.33
C ASP A 107 1.62 7.68 -11.38
N LEU A 108 2.85 7.80 -11.90
CA LEU A 108 4.07 7.54 -11.16
C LEU A 108 4.61 8.79 -10.42
N THR A 109 3.79 9.82 -10.22
CA THR A 109 4.19 10.98 -9.45
C THR A 109 4.44 10.56 -7.99
N PRO A 110 5.60 10.87 -7.39
CA PRO A 110 5.88 10.61 -5.99
C PRO A 110 4.79 11.18 -5.08
N ARG A 111 4.08 10.31 -4.36
CA ARG A 111 3.02 10.66 -3.41
C ARG A 111 3.50 10.63 -1.97
N SER A 112 4.50 9.81 -1.67
CA SER A 112 5.14 9.78 -0.35
C SER A 112 6.10 10.95 -0.18
N LYS A 113 6.01 11.61 0.97
CA LYS A 113 6.89 12.71 1.35
C LYS A 113 8.18 12.14 1.94
N ASN A 114 9.33 12.61 1.46
CA ASN A 114 10.61 12.36 2.11
C ASN A 114 10.69 13.19 3.39
N ASP A 115 10.71 12.53 4.53
CA ASP A 115 10.83 13.10 5.88
C ASP A 115 12.29 13.22 6.35
N GLY A 116 13.24 12.95 5.46
CA GLY A 116 14.67 12.89 5.74
C GLY A 116 15.18 11.46 5.97
N SER A 117 14.32 10.44 5.91
CA SER A 117 14.72 9.04 6.08
C SER A 117 15.38 8.40 4.86
N TRP A 118 15.44 9.08 3.71
CA TRP A 118 16.21 8.60 2.55
C TRP A 118 16.83 9.74 1.73
N ASP A 119 17.79 9.39 0.87
CA ASP A 119 18.46 10.34 0.00
C ASP A 119 17.46 11.03 -0.96
N PRO A 120 17.43 12.38 -1.04
CA PRO A 120 16.55 13.14 -1.92
C PRO A 120 16.64 12.79 -3.42
N LYS A 121 17.71 12.12 -3.86
CA LYS A 121 17.82 11.64 -5.24
C LYS A 121 16.80 10.55 -5.56
N TYR A 122 16.36 9.78 -4.56
CA TYR A 122 15.33 8.76 -4.73
C TYR A 122 13.95 9.40 -4.77
N LYS A 123 13.14 8.90 -5.69
CA LYS A 123 11.79 9.40 -5.96
C LYS A 123 10.79 8.23 -6.05
N PRO A 124 10.69 7.39 -5.01
CA PRO A 124 9.71 6.31 -5.01
C PRO A 124 8.30 6.89 -5.14
N VAL A 125 7.43 6.19 -5.89
CA VAL A 125 6.04 6.64 -6.06
C VAL A 125 5.29 6.60 -4.73
N LEU A 126 5.45 5.49 -4.01
CA LEU A 126 4.86 5.25 -2.70
C LEU A 126 5.95 4.75 -1.76
N VAL A 127 5.79 5.07 -0.48
CA VAL A 127 6.57 4.56 0.64
C VAL A 127 5.57 4.36 1.75
N PHE A 128 5.34 3.10 2.10
CA PHE A 128 4.35 2.69 3.10
C PHE A 128 4.99 2.39 4.45
N LEU A 129 6.31 2.26 4.49
CA LEU A 129 7.04 1.92 5.70
C LEU A 129 7.64 3.15 6.38
N THR A 130 7.58 3.16 7.70
CA THR A 130 8.28 4.12 8.55
C THR A 130 9.08 3.38 9.63
N PRO A 131 10.22 3.93 10.10
CA PRO A 131 10.92 3.39 11.24
C PRO A 131 9.99 3.27 12.46
N ASN A 132 10.25 2.27 13.32
CA ASN A 132 9.60 2.23 14.62
C ASN A 132 10.02 3.49 15.41
N LYS A 133 9.04 4.23 15.93
CA LYS A 133 9.29 5.40 16.78
C LYS A 133 9.40 5.02 18.24
#